data_AF-A0A2V5W1P5-F1
#
_entry.id   AF-A0A2V5W1P5-F1
#
_cell.length_a   1.000
_cell.length_b   1.000
_cell.length_c   1.000
_cell.angle_alpha   90.00
_cell.angle_beta   90.00
_cell.angle_gamma   90.00
#
_symmetry.space_group_name_H-M   'P 1'
#
loop_
_entity.id
_entity.type
_entity.pdbx_description
1 polymer ?
#
loop_
_entity_poly.entity_id
_entity_poly.type
_entity_poly.pdbx_seq_one_letter_code
_entity_poly.pdbx_strand_id
1 'polypeptide(L)' 'MICDVKSQTRDEVLALFKEWNEPVYRVDQLLHWLYVQRVTSWEAMTNLPKHLREKLSEHYSLHSLELVRKQGARDT' A
#
# COMPACT_ATOMS: atom_id res chain seq x y z
N MET A 1 10.67 -7.73 -2.06
CA MET A 1 11.08 -6.57 -1.24
C MET A 1 9.82 -5.80 -0.97
N ILE A 2 9.40 -5.67 0.29
CA ILE A 2 8.21 -4.87 0.62
C ILE A 2 8.62 -3.40 0.53
N CYS A 3 8.01 -2.66 -0.38
CA CYS A 3 8.30 -1.24 -0.59
C CYS A 3 7.48 -0.38 0.38
N ASP A 4 7.97 0.82 0.70
CA ASP A 4 7.17 1.79 1.45
C ASP A 4 6.08 2.37 0.53
N VAL A 5 4.82 2.35 0.98
CA VAL A 5 3.69 2.84 0.19
C VAL A 5 3.80 4.33 -0.13
N LYS A 6 4.45 5.13 0.72
CA LYS A 6 4.64 6.58 0.51
C LYS A 6 5.73 6.86 -0.53
N SER A 7 6.55 5.87 -0.88
CA SER A 7 7.52 5.98 -1.98
C SER A 7 6.91 5.70 -3.35
N GLN A 8 5.67 5.21 -3.40
CA GLN A 8 4.96 4.95 -4.65
C GLN A 8 4.26 6.21 -5.15
N THR A 9 4.22 6.37 -6.47
CA THR A 9 3.45 7.44 -7.09
C THR A 9 1.96 7.10 -7.14
N ARG A 10 1.11 8.13 -7.26
CA ARG A 10 -0.35 7.94 -7.43
C ARG A 10 -0.67 7.03 -8.63
N ASP A 11 0.09 7.16 -9.71
CA ASP A 11 -0.13 6.38 -10.93
C ASP A 11 0.18 4.89 -10.73
N GLU A 12 1.29 4.57 -10.05
CA GLU A 12 1.65 3.19 -9.70
C GLU A 12 0.61 2.52 -8.80
N VAL A 13 0.15 3.23 -7.76
CA VAL A 13 -0.91 2.73 -6.88
C VAL A 13 -2.22 2.54 -7.65
N LEU A 14 -2.53 3.43 -8.59
CA LEU A 14 -3.72 3.34 -9.42
C LEU A 14 -3.66 2.16 -10.41
N ALA A 15 -2.51 1.92 -11.01
CA ALA A 15 -2.28 0.75 -11.86
C ALA A 15 -2.48 -0.54 -11.06
N LEU A 16 -1.88 -0.63 -9.88
CA LEU A 16 -2.04 -1.79 -9.00
C LEU A 16 -3.50 -2.03 -8.58
N PHE A 17 -4.22 -0.96 -8.23
CA PHE A 17 -5.63 -1.06 -7.87
C PHE A 17 -6.45 -1.56 -9.06
N LYS A 18 -6.16 -1.12 -10.28
CA LYS A 18 -6.79 -1.67 -11.50
C LYS A 18 -6.48 -3.15 -11.68
N GLU A 19 -5.24 -3.59 -11.48
CA GLU A 19 -4.86 -5.01 -11.53
C GLU A 19 -5.60 -5.85 -10.49
N TRP A 20 -5.87 -5.27 -9.33
CA TRP A 20 -6.67 -5.91 -8.26
C TRP A 20 -8.18 -5.81 -8.46
N ASN A 21 -8.63 -5.24 -9.57
CA ASN A 21 -10.03 -4.95 -9.86
C ASN A 21 -10.70 -4.07 -8.79
N GLU A 22 -9.91 -3.21 -8.14
CA GLU A 22 -10.33 -2.25 -7.12
C GLU A 22 -10.72 -0.92 -7.79
N PRO A 23 -11.76 -0.23 -7.29
CA PRO A 23 -12.20 1.02 -7.86
C PRO A 23 -11.22 2.16 -7.57
N VAL A 24 -11.03 3.02 -8.57
CA VAL A 24 -10.04 4.10 -8.58
C VAL A 24 -10.20 5.07 -7.39
N TYR A 25 -11.43 5.33 -6.94
CA TYR A 25 -11.66 6.25 -5.82
C TYR A 25 -11.03 5.78 -4.50
N ARG A 26 -10.73 4.48 -4.35
CA ARG A 26 -10.05 3.95 -3.14
C ARG A 26 -8.59 4.39 -3.10
N VAL A 27 -7.98 4.71 -4.24
CA VAL A 27 -6.65 5.32 -4.29
C VAL A 27 -6.69 6.67 -3.59
N ASP A 28 -7.67 7.52 -3.89
CA ASP A 28 -7.80 8.82 -3.24
C ASP A 28 -8.07 8.69 -1.74
N GLN A 29 -8.85 7.69 -1.30
CA GLN A 29 -9.02 7.37 0.12
C GLN A 29 -7.69 6.98 0.78
N LEU A 30 -6.91 6.10 0.15
CA LEU A 30 -5.61 5.69 0.64
C LEU A 30 -4.67 6.91 0.74
N LEU A 31 -4.55 7.71 -0.32
CA LEU A 31 -3.71 8.92 -0.31
C LEU A 31 -4.14 9.91 0.77
N HIS A 32 -5.45 10.07 1.00
CA HIS A 32 -5.95 10.89 2.10
C HIS A 32 -5.47 10.36 3.46
N TRP A 33 -5.55 9.06 3.71
CA TRP A 33 -5.02 8.45 4.93
C TRP A 33 -3.51 8.63 5.08
N LEU A 34 -2.75 8.47 4.00
CA LEU A 34 -1.29 8.58 4.00
C LEU A 34 -0.79 10.02 4.22
N TYR A 35 -1.37 10.99 3.52
CA TYR A 35 -0.82 12.35 3.46
C TYR A 35 -1.56 13.35 4.33
N VAL A 36 -2.89 13.19 4.48
CA VAL A 36 -3.72 14.09 5.28
C VAL A 36 -3.77 13.60 6.73
N GLN A 37 -4.19 12.36 6.95
CA GLN A 37 -4.31 11.79 8.30
C GLN A 37 -2.97 11.28 8.85
N ARG A 38 -2.00 11.00 7.97
CA ARG A 38 -0.65 10.52 8.32
C ARG A 38 -0.66 9.30 9.23
N VAL A 39 -1.56 8.35 8.96
CA VAL A 39 -1.67 7.12 9.74
C VAL A 39 -0.43 6.24 9.56
N THR A 40 -0.06 5.52 10.62
CA THR A 40 1.10 4.63 10.66
C THR A 40 0.72 3.15 10.61
N SER A 41 -0.58 2.82 10.60
CA SER A 41 -1.07 1.43 10.61
C SER A 41 -2.24 1.25 9.64
N TRP A 42 -2.25 0.15 8.89
CA TRP A 42 -3.31 -0.17 7.92
C TRP A 42 -4.67 -0.29 8.60
N GLU A 43 -4.68 -0.77 9.84
CA GLU A 43 -5.89 -0.94 10.65
C GLU A 43 -6.62 0.38 10.93
N ALA A 44 -5.89 1.50 11.01
CA ALA A 44 -6.46 2.83 11.23
C ALA A 44 -7.31 3.32 10.04
N MET A 45 -7.11 2.75 8.84
CA MET A 45 -7.86 3.10 7.63
C MET A 45 -9.23 2.41 7.63
N THR A 46 -10.10 2.75 8.58
CA THR A 46 -11.41 2.10 8.78
C THR A 46 -12.36 2.24 7.60
N ASN A 47 -12.17 3.26 6.76
CA ASN A 47 -12.91 3.48 5.51
C ASN A 47 -12.47 2.56 4.36
N LEU A 48 -11.35 1.83 4.50
CA LEU A 48 -10.93 0.83 3.54
C LEU A 48 -11.41 -0.56 3.97
N PRO A 49 -11.93 -1.38 3.04
CA PRO A 49 -12.38 -2.72 3.37
C PRO A 49 -11.22 -3.60 3.83
N LYS A 50 -11.51 -4.61 4.65
CA LYS A 50 -10.51 -5.49 5.27
C LYS A 50 -9.59 -6.15 4.23
N HIS A 51 -10.16 -6.70 3.15
CA HIS A 51 -9.40 -7.35 2.08
C HIS A 51 -8.36 -6.42 1.44
N LEU A 52 -8.68 -5.13 1.30
CA LEU A 52 -7.76 -4.16 0.70
C LEU A 52 -6.63 -3.82 1.65
N ARG A 53 -6.93 -3.68 2.96
CA ARG A 53 -5.92 -3.49 4.00
C ARG A 53 -4.96 -4.68 4.08
N GLU A 54 -5.47 -5.90 3.93
CA GLU A 54 -4.67 -7.13 3.89
C GLU A 54 -3.73 -7.12 2.67
N LYS A 55 -4.26 -6.91 1.45
CA LYS A 55 -3.43 -6.79 0.23
C LYS A 55 -2.36 -5.70 0.35
N LEU A 56 -2.73 -4.53 0.85
CA LEU A 56 -1.79 -3.43 1.05
C LEU A 56 -0.69 -3.80 2.06
N SER A 57 -1.02 -4.52 3.13
CA SER A 57 -0.05 -4.99 4.11
C SER A 57 0.86 -6.12 3.60
N GLU A 58 0.40 -6.92 2.63
CA GLU A 58 1.22 -7.97 2.00
C GLU A 58 2.21 -7.38 0.97
N HIS A 59 1.80 -6.33 0.26
CA HIS A 59 2.62 -5.72 -0.80
C HIS A 59 3.47 -4.53 -0.32
N TYR A 60 3.00 -3.79 0.68
CA TYR A 60 3.61 -2.54 1.14
C TYR A 60 3.76 -2.45 2.66
N SER A 61 4.75 -1.68 3.06
CA SER A 61 4.95 -1.27 4.44
C SER A 61 4.48 0.18 4.63
N LEU A 62 3.89 0.47 5.80
CA LEU A 62 3.29 1.76 6.11
C LEU A 62 4.15 2.60 7.07
N HIS A 63 4.88 1.98 8.01
CA HIS A 63 5.91 2.50 8.95
C HIS A 63 6.44 1.30 9.78
N SER A 64 7.63 1.21 10.37
CA SER A 64 8.91 1.92 10.32
C SER A 64 10.01 0.85 10.44
N LEU A 65 10.95 0.78 9.48
CA LEU A 65 12.23 0.09 9.66
C LEU A 65 12.19 -1.33 10.25
N GLU A 66 11.31 -2.21 9.76
CA GLU A 66 11.66 -3.63 9.76
C GLU A 66 12.05 -4.00 8.35
N LEU A 67 13.36 -3.91 8.11
CA LEU A 67 14.09 -4.38 6.94
C LEU A 67 13.98 -5.91 6.84
N VAL A 68 12.76 -6.45 6.77
CA VAL A 68 12.54 -7.89 6.69
C VAL A 68 12.46 -8.28 5.23
N ARG A 69 13.65 -8.64 4.74
CA ARG A 69 13.94 -9.46 3.56
C ARG A 69 13.82 -8.79 2.18
N LYS A 70 15.02 -8.45 1.70
CA LYS A 70 15.53 -8.73 0.34
C LYS A 70 14.94 -10.04 -0.18
N GLN A 71 13.96 -9.95 -1.09
CA GLN A 71 13.63 -11.06 -1.97
C GLN A 71 14.45 -10.80 -3.22
N GLY A 72 15.54 -11.55 -3.34
CA GLY A 72 16.39 -11.52 -4.52
C GLY A 72 15.52 -11.81 -5.73
N ALA A 73 15.63 -10.95 -6.75
CA ALA A 73 15.32 -11.36 -8.10
C ALA A 73 16.06 -12.69 -8.33
N ARG A 74 15.29 -13.76 -8.51
CA ARG A 74 15.79 -14.94 -9.20
C ARG A 74 15.90 -14.53 -10.66
N ASP A 75 16.99 -13.88 -10.98
CA ASP A 75 17.54 -13.98 -12.32
C ASP A 75 18.42 -15.24 -12.35
N THR A 76 18.25 -15.97 -13.45
CA THR A 76 18.70 -17.34 -13.72
C THR A 76 20.22 -17.51 -13.66
#